data_AF-A0A945IUM1-F1
#
_entry.id   AF-A0A945IUM1-F1
#
_cell.length_a   1.000
_cell.length_b   1.000
_cell.length_c   1.000
_cell.angle_alpha   90.00
_cell.angle_beta   90.00
_cell.angle_gamma   90.00
#
_symmetry.space_group_name_H-M   'P 1'
#
loop_
_entity.id
_entity.type
_entity.pdbx_description
1 polymer ?
#
loop_
_entity_poly.entity_id
_entity_poly.type
_entity_poly.pdbx_seq_one_letter_code
_entity_poly.pdbx_strand_id
1 'polypeptide(L)'
;MSHHSAHALRQRARHLRQLATEIERSPVLSLHLHAGEATWRGTHPQFCLNLLRTRQARLRNDVDDLRWHADLLEQRAAEAEHLAVLHAGHVR
;
A
#
# COMPACT_ATOMS: atom_id res chain seq x y z
N MET A 1 27.97 3.04 -6.44
CA MET A 1 26.74 3.87 -6.34
C MET A 1 25.44 3.07 -6.56
N SER A 2 25.41 2.10 -7.48
CA SER A 2 24.23 1.26 -7.78
C SER A 2 23.64 0.48 -6.59
N HIS A 3 24.48 -0.15 -5.76
CA HIS A 3 24.00 -0.89 -4.57
C HIS A 3 23.30 0.00 -3.53
N HIS A 4 23.74 1.24 -3.37
CA HIS A 4 23.12 2.19 -2.43
C HIS A 4 21.73 2.62 -2.92
N SER A 5 21.57 2.78 -4.24
CA SER A 5 20.28 3.06 -4.89
C SER A 5 19.31 1.88 -4.76
N ALA A 6 19.76 0.65 -5.04
CA ALA A 6 18.95 -0.56 -4.90
C ALA A 6 18.48 -0.78 -3.45
N HIS A 7 19.35 -0.54 -2.47
CA HIS A 7 18.98 -0.61 -1.05
C HIS A 7 17.90 0.42 -0.68
N ALA A 8 18.04 1.67 -1.13
CA ALA A 8 17.05 2.72 -0.88
C ALA A 8 15.67 2.38 -1.48
N LEU A 9 15.63 1.84 -2.71
CA LEU A 9 14.41 1.39 -3.36
C LEU A 9 13.71 0.28 -2.54
N ARG A 10 14.47 -0.72 -2.07
CA ARG A 10 13.92 -1.78 -1.21
C ARG A 10 13.45 -1.29 0.15
N GLN A 11 14.14 -0.32 0.74
CA GLN A 11 13.67 0.30 1.98
C GLN A 11 12.31 0.99 1.77
N ARG A 12 12.16 1.72 0.66
CA ARG A 12 10.89 2.37 0.33
C ARG A 12 9.79 1.35 0.02
N ALA A 13 10.08 0.28 -0.72
CA ALA A 13 9.12 -0.81 -0.97
C ALA A 13 8.61 -1.44 0.34
N ARG A 14 9.52 -1.76 1.28
CA ARG A 14 9.16 -2.26 2.62
C ARG A 14 8.25 -1.28 3.37
N HIS A 15 8.56 0.01 3.32
CA HIS A 15 7.72 1.03 3.95
C HIS A 15 6.31 1.08 3.36
N LEU A 16 6.16 1.01 2.03
CA LEU A 16 4.84 0.98 1.39
C LEU A 16 4.03 -0.27 1.78
N ARG A 17 4.68 -1.44 1.85
CA ARG A 17 4.01 -2.68 2.32
C ARG A 17 3.60 -2.60 3.78
N GLN A 18 4.43 -1.98 4.61
CA GLN A 18 4.09 -1.75 6.01
C GLN A 18 2.86 -0.83 6.13
N LEU A 19 2.84 0.28 5.39
CA LEU A 19 1.69 1.19 5.39
C LEU A 19 0.41 0.49 4.89
N ALA A 20 0.50 -0.31 3.83
CA ALA A 20 -0.63 -1.12 3.34
C ALA A 20 -1.15 -2.07 4.44
N THR A 21 -0.24 -2.74 5.14
CA THR A 21 -0.58 -3.64 6.26
C THR A 21 -1.24 -2.90 7.42
N GLU A 22 -0.76 -1.70 7.75
CA GLU A 22 -1.34 -0.85 8.81
C GLU A 22 -2.75 -0.39 8.45
N ILE A 23 -3.00 -0.01 7.19
CA ILE A 23 -4.34 0.34 6.71
C ILE A 23 -5.27 -0.87 6.78
N GLU A 24 -4.84 -2.05 6.33
CA GLU A 24 -5.64 -3.28 6.38
C GLU A 24 -6.02 -3.70 7.80
N ARG A 25 -5.14 -3.46 8.76
CA ARG A 25 -5.38 -3.75 10.18
C ARG A 25 -6.14 -2.63 10.89
N SER A 26 -6.39 -1.50 10.23
CA SER A 26 -7.08 -0.38 10.82
C SER A 26 -8.55 -0.74 11.10
N PRO A 27 -9.07 -0.42 12.31
CA PRO A 27 -10.50 -0.57 12.63
C PRO A 27 -11.43 0.17 11.66
N VAL A 28 -10.92 1.16 10.92
CA VAL A 28 -11.70 1.92 9.94
C VAL A 28 -12.30 1.02 8.86
N LEU A 29 -11.62 -0.06 8.47
CA LEU A 29 -12.13 -0.99 7.45
C LEU A 29 -13.28 -1.86 7.96
N SER A 30 -13.46 -2.00 9.29
CA SER A 30 -14.54 -2.76 9.91
C SER A 30 -15.68 -1.87 10.45
N LEU A 31 -15.58 -0.54 10.39
CA LEU A 31 -16.61 0.37 10.93
C LEU A 31 -18.01 0.11 10.38
N HIS A 32 -18.12 -0.26 9.11
CA HIS A 32 -19.40 -0.59 8.48
C HIS A 32 -20.12 -1.77 9.17
N LEU A 33 -19.38 -2.70 9.80
CA LEU A 33 -19.96 -3.82 10.57
C LEU A 33 -20.64 -3.36 11.86
N HIS A 34 -20.24 -2.20 12.38
CA HIS A 34 -20.79 -1.61 13.61
C HIS A 34 -21.79 -0.47 13.32
N ALA A 35 -22.07 -0.21 12.05
CA ALA A 35 -22.86 0.94 11.59
C ALA A 35 -24.31 0.57 11.23
N GLY A 36 -24.89 -0.47 11.84
CA GLY A 36 -26.24 -0.94 11.56
C GLY A 36 -27.37 -0.04 12.08
N GLU A 37 -28.63 -0.47 11.92
CA GLU A 37 -29.84 0.27 12.30
C GLU A 37 -29.86 0.70 13.78
N ALA A 38 -29.22 -0.08 14.66
CA ALA A 38 -29.11 0.25 16.09
C ALA A 38 -28.18 1.44 16.38
N THR A 39 -27.25 1.75 15.48
CA THR A 39 -26.18 2.75 15.68
C THR A 39 -26.61 4.14 15.25
N TRP A 40 -27.40 4.24 14.18
CA TRP A 40 -27.76 5.52 13.57
C TRP A 40 -29.22 5.86 13.88
N ARG A 41 -29.43 6.86 14.74
CA ARG A 41 -30.74 7.46 14.98
C ARG A 41 -30.85 8.76 14.18
N GLY A 42 -31.91 8.94 13.40
CA GLY A 42 -32.16 10.19 12.65
C GLY A 42 -32.52 9.96 11.18
N THR A 43 -32.48 11.03 10.38
CA THR A 43 -33.05 11.08 9.03
C THR A 43 -32.16 10.46 7.93
N HIS A 44 -30.88 10.18 8.20
CA HIS A 44 -29.92 9.80 7.13
C HIS A 44 -29.03 8.57 7.42
N PRO A 45 -29.51 7.49 8.06
CA PRO A 45 -28.70 6.29 8.33
C PRO A 45 -28.15 5.66 7.04
N GLN A 46 -28.95 5.62 5.97
CA GLN A 46 -28.53 5.06 4.68
C GLN A 46 -27.40 5.86 4.02
N PHE A 47 -27.43 7.20 4.12
CA PHE A 47 -26.37 8.05 3.59
C PHE A 47 -25.04 7.75 4.28
N CYS A 48 -25.06 7.63 5.60
CA CYS A 48 -23.88 7.36 6.39
C CYS A 48 -23.30 5.97 6.12
N LEU A 49 -24.15 4.96 5.98
CA LEU A 49 -23.74 3.62 5.53
C LEU A 49 -23.10 3.65 4.15
N ASN A 50 -23.69 4.37 3.20
CA ASN A 50 -23.14 4.51 1.85
C ASN A 50 -21.77 5.21 1.88
N LEU A 51 -21.64 6.29 2.67
CA LEU A 51 -20.37 6.99 2.85
C LEU A 51 -19.29 6.06 3.42
N LEU A 52 -19.60 5.29 4.47
CA LEU A 52 -18.66 4.33 5.05
C LEU A 52 -18.21 3.28 4.03
N ARG A 53 -19.14 2.71 3.25
CA ARG A 53 -18.81 1.74 2.20
C ARG A 53 -17.92 2.35 1.11
N THR A 54 -18.20 3.58 0.68
CA THR A 54 -17.35 4.28 -0.30
C THR A 54 -15.95 4.53 0.24
N ARG A 55 -15.83 4.97 1.51
CA ARG A 55 -14.52 5.19 2.14
C ARG A 55 -13.74 3.88 2.32
N GLN A 56 -14.41 2.80 2.70
CA GLN A 56 -13.82 1.48 2.80
C GLN A 56 -13.32 0.97 1.44
N ALA A 57 -14.11 1.13 0.37
CA ALA A 57 -13.69 0.75 -0.98
C ALA A 57 -12.46 1.55 -1.42
N ARG A 58 -12.43 2.86 -1.15
CA ARG A 58 -11.26 3.71 -1.44
C ARG A 58 -10.02 3.23 -0.69
N LEU A 59 -10.10 2.96 0.61
CA LEU A 59 -8.96 2.48 1.38
C LEU A 59 -8.41 1.14 0.88
N ARG A 60 -9.29 0.25 0.38
CA ARG A 60 -8.85 -1.01 -0.26
C ARG A 60 -8.09 -0.74 -1.55
N ASN A 61 -8.58 0.17 -2.40
CA ASN A 61 -7.86 0.56 -3.61
C ASN A 61 -6.51 1.20 -3.26
N ASP A 62 -6.47 2.07 -2.25
CA ASP A 62 -5.21 2.70 -1.80
C ASP A 62 -4.19 1.64 -1.31
N VAL A 63 -4.66 0.56 -0.65
CA VAL A 63 -3.82 -0.58 -0.24
C VAL A 63 -3.26 -1.33 -1.46
N ASP A 64 -4.09 -1.60 -2.46
CA ASP A 64 -3.67 -2.28 -3.68
C ASP A 64 -2.64 -1.43 -4.46
N ASP A 65 -2.86 -0.11 -4.53
CA ASP A 65 -1.92 0.85 -5.13
C ASP A 65 -0.58 0.85 -4.39
N LEU A 66 -0.58 0.86 -3.06
CA LEU A 66 0.66 0.80 -2.27
C LEU A 66 1.45 -0.47 -2.54
N ARG A 67 0.77 -1.62 -2.65
CA ARG A 67 1.40 -2.91 -2.98
C ARG A 67 1.98 -2.91 -4.38
N TRP A 68 1.22 -2.44 -5.36
CA TRP A 68 1.67 -2.33 -6.74
C TRP A 68 2.95 -1.48 -6.86
N HIS A 69 2.98 -0.32 -6.20
CA HIS A 69 4.17 0.54 -6.17
C HIS A 69 5.36 -0.13 -5.46
N ALA A 70 5.12 -0.88 -4.39
CA ALA A 70 6.19 -1.61 -3.70
C ALA A 70 6.84 -2.66 -4.62
N ASP A 71 6.03 -3.40 -5.37
CA ASP A 71 6.53 -4.42 -6.30
C ASP A 71 7.31 -3.79 -7.45
N LEU A 72 6.84 -2.65 -7.98
CA LEU A 72 7.58 -1.89 -8.99
C LEU A 72 8.95 -1.43 -8.47
N LEU A 73 9.02 -0.94 -7.23
CA LEU A 73 10.29 -0.52 -6.62
C LEU A 73 11.26 -1.69 -6.43
N GLU A 74 10.76 -2.88 -6.10
CA GLU A 74 11.60 -4.09 -6.01
C GLU A 74 12.15 -4.54 -7.35
N GLN A 75 11.33 -4.51 -8.40
CA GLN A 75 11.78 -4.79 -9.77
C GLN A 75 12.90 -3.84 -10.17
N ARG A 76 12.74 -2.54 -9.92
CA ARG A 76 13.76 -1.51 -10.20
C ARG A 76 15.04 -1.70 -9.38
N ALA A 77 14.92 -2.15 -8.13
CA ALA A 77 16.08 -2.47 -7.31
C ALA A 77 16.86 -3.67 -7.88
N ALA A 78 16.16 -4.71 -8.33
CA ALA A 78 16.77 -5.89 -8.94
C ALA A 78 17.47 -5.55 -10.27
N GLU A 79 16.84 -4.73 -11.12
CA GLU A 79 17.44 -4.22 -12.35
C GLU A 79 18.73 -3.43 -12.08
N ALA A 80 18.71 -2.54 -11.08
CA ALA A 80 19.87 -1.72 -10.73
C ALA A 80 21.06 -2.57 -10.25
N GLU A 81 20.81 -3.66 -9.53
CA GLU A 81 21.85 -4.60 -9.11
C GLU A 81 22.38 -5.44 -10.27
N HIS A 82 21.49 -5.92 -11.15
CA HIS A 82 21.90 -6.68 -12.32
C HIS A 82 22.84 -5.85 -13.21
N LEU A 83 22.48 -4.59 -13.47
CA LEU A 83 23.33 -3.66 -14.21
C LEU A 83 24.66 -3.40 -13.50
N ALA A 84 24.68 -3.33 -12.16
CA ALA A 84 25.92 -3.18 -11.40
C ALA A 84 26.88 -4.36 -11.59
N VAL A 85 26.34 -5.58 -11.56
CA VAL A 85 27.11 -6.81 -11.76
C VAL A 85 27.70 -6.87 -13.17
N LEU A 86 26.91 -6.53 -14.20
CA LEU A 86 27.37 -6.50 -15.59
C LEU A 86 28.52 -5.52 -15.82
N HIS A 87 28.44 -4.32 -15.22
CA HIS A 87 29.51 -3.33 -15.30
C HIS A 87 30.76 -3.77 -14.54
N ALA A 88 30.62 -4.41 -13.38
CA ALA A 88 31.75 -4.91 -12.61
C ALA A 88 32.49 -6.07 -13.32
N GLY A 89 31.77 -6.88 -14.12
CA GLY A 89 32.35 -7.95 -14.92
C GLY A 89 33.10 -7.51 -16.18
N HIS A 90 32.76 -6.35 -16.75
CA HIS A 90 33.42 -5.79 -17.95
C HIS A 90 34.74 -5.05 -17.67
N VAL A 91 35.05 -4.76 -16.40
CA VAL A 91 36.24 -4.00 -15.97
C VAL A 91 37.37 -4.94 -15.49
N ARG A 92 37.20 -6.26 -15.62
CA ARG A 92 38.23 -7.28 -15.37
C ARG A 92 38.78 -7.82 -16.69
#